data_AF-A0AAV9PIL7-F1
#
_entry.id   AF-A0AAV9PIL7-F1
#
_cell.length_a   1.000
_cell.length_b   1.000
_cell.length_c   1.000
_cell.angle_alpha   90.00
_cell.angle_beta   90.00
_cell.angle_gamma   90.00
#
_symmetry.space_group_name_H-M   'P 1'
#
loop_
_entity.id
_entity.type
_entity.pdbx_description
1 polymer ?
#
loop_
_entity_poly.entity_id
_entity_poly.type
_entity_poly.pdbx_seq_one_letter_code
_entity_poly.pdbx_strand_id
1 'polypeptide(L)' 'MDEQNQNDELYPIAVLIDELKHDDVLLRLNAIRRLSTIALALGPERTRDELIPFLDGVPNSCI' A
#
# COMPACT_ATOMS: atom_id res chain seq x y z
N MET A 1 14.99 8.96 17.59
CA MET A 1 15.68 7.91 16.81
C MET A 1 14.59 6.94 16.39
N ASP A 2 13.66 7.39 15.53
CA ASP A 2 12.32 6.78 15.36
C ASP A 2 11.85 6.80 13.89
N GLU A 3 12.76 6.98 12.93
CA GLU A 3 12.44 7.05 11.49
C GLU A 3 12.59 5.69 10.77
N GLN A 4 13.03 4.65 11.48
CA GLN A 4 13.27 3.32 10.90
C GLN A 4 12.02 2.43 10.90
N ASN A 5 10.98 2.73 11.69
CA ASN A 5 9.78 1.88 11.76
C ASN A 5 8.80 2.12 10.61
N GLN A 6 8.67 3.37 10.13
CA GLN A 6 7.71 3.68 9.07
C GLN A 6 8.16 3.14 7.70
N ASN A 7 9.47 3.07 7.43
CA ASN A 7 9.98 2.49 6.19
C ASN A 7 9.76 0.97 6.11
N ASP A 8 9.83 0.27 7.25
CA ASP A 8 9.61 -1.17 7.32
C ASP A 8 8.14 -1.54 7.04
N GLU A 9 7.20 -0.66 7.42
CA GLU A 9 5.76 -0.80 7.11
C GLU A 9 5.43 -0.47 5.64
N LEU A 10 6.23 0.40 5.00
CA LEU A 10 6.05 0.80 3.60
C LEU A 10 6.62 -0.22 2.62
N TYR A 11 7.66 -0.97 3.01
CA TYR A 11 8.25 -2.02 2.18
C TYR A 11 7.24 -3.09 1.72
N PRO A 12 6.40 -3.70 2.59
CA PRO A 12 5.40 -4.66 2.16
C PRO A 12 4.32 -4.03 1.28
N ILE A 13 4.01 -2.74 1.42
CA ILE A 13 3.08 -2.03 0.53
C ILE A 13 3.68 -1.92 -0.87
N ALA A 14 4.95 -1.54 -0.98
CA ALA A 14 5.64 -1.42 -2.26
C ALA A 14 5.70 -2.75 -3.03
N VAL A 15 6.04 -3.85 -2.33
CA VAL A 15 6.07 -5.21 -2.91
C VAL A 15 4.69 -5.61 -3.42
N LEU A 16 3.63 -5.34 -2.65
CA LEU A 16 2.27 -5.66 -3.06
C LEU A 16 1.81 -4.89 -4.28
N ILE A 17 2.19 -3.62 -4.39
CA ILE A 17 1.86 -2.80 -5.55
C ILE A 17 2.60 -3.31 -6.79
N ASP A 18 3.83 -3.76 -6.65
CA ASP A 18 4.58 -4.39 -7.74
C ASP A 18 3.95 -5.72 -8.17
N GLU A 19 3.54 -6.54 -7.20
CA GLU A 19 2.76 -7.78 -7.44
C GLU A 19 1.38 -7.50 -8.09
N LEU A 20 0.74 -6.36 -7.77
CA LEU A 20 -0.54 -5.91 -8.35
C LEU A 20 -0.40 -5.48 -9.82
N LYS A 21 0.76 -4.93 -10.19
CA LYS A 21 1.07 -4.49 -11.56
C LYS A 21 1.59 -5.63 -12.44
N HIS A 22 1.80 -6.82 -11.87
CA HIS A 22 2.28 -7.99 -12.60
C HIS A 22 1.20 -8.58 -13.53
N ASP A 23 1.60 -9.12 -14.68
CA ASP A 23 0.71 -9.76 -15.66
C ASP A 23 0.10 -11.08 -15.17
N ASP A 24 0.65 -11.65 -14.09
CA ASP A 24 0.20 -12.91 -13.51
C ASP A 24 -1.02 -12.69 -12.62
N VAL A 25 -2.15 -13.28 -13.03
CA VAL A 25 -3.42 -13.20 -12.29
C VAL A 25 -3.29 -13.71 -10.84
N LEU A 26 -2.45 -14.73 -10.62
CA LEU A 26 -2.19 -15.27 -9.28
C LEU A 26 -1.47 -14.27 -8.37
N LEU A 27 -0.46 -13.57 -8.88
CA LEU A 27 0.25 -12.53 -8.13
C LEU A 27 -0.68 -11.36 -7.82
N ARG A 28 -1.50 -10.96 -8.79
CA ARG A 28 -2.49 -9.90 -8.61
C ARG A 28 -3.51 -10.22 -7.52
N LEU A 29 -3.99 -11.47 -7.48
CA LEU A 29 -4.92 -11.93 -6.44
C LEU A 29 -4.28 -11.97 -5.05
N ASN A 30 -3.04 -12.46 -4.98
CA ASN A 30 -2.27 -12.50 -3.74
C ASN A 30 -2.03 -11.09 -3.20
N ALA A 31 -1.71 -10.15 -4.09
CA ALA A 31 -1.50 -8.77 -3.74
C ALA A 31 -2.75 -8.09 -3.17
N ILE A 32 -3.93 -8.27 -3.80
CA ILE A 32 -5.20 -7.73 -3.30
C ILE A 32 -5.52 -8.26 -1.89
N ARG A 33 -5.31 -9.56 -1.64
CA ARG A 33 -5.57 -10.17 -0.32
C ARG A 33 -4.67 -9.60 0.76
N ARG A 34 -3.39 -9.46 0.47
CA ARG A 34 -2.39 -8.93 1.40
C ARG A 34 -2.58 -7.42 1.61
N LEU A 35 -3.04 -6.68 0.61
CA LEU A 35 -3.34 -5.26 0.72
C LEU A 35 -4.43 -4.99 1.77
N SER A 36 -5.49 -5.81 1.81
CA SER A 36 -6.52 -5.73 2.87
C SER A 36 -5.94 -6.01 4.27
N THR A 37 -5.01 -6.94 4.40
CA THR A 37 -4.33 -7.24 5.68
C THR A 37 -3.51 -6.04 6.16
N ILE A 38 -2.80 -5.37 5.26
CA ILE A 38 -2.03 -4.17 5.61
C ILE A 38 -2.96 -3.01 5.97
N ALA A 39 -4.03 -2.78 5.21
CA ALA A 39 -5.02 -1.74 5.52
C ALA A 39 -5.63 -1.94 6.92
N LEU A 40 -5.88 -3.20 7.31
CA LEU A 40 -6.34 -3.55 8.65
C LEU A 40 -5.26 -3.31 9.73
N ALA A 41 -4.00 -3.61 9.44
CA ALA A 41 -2.89 -3.43 10.37
C ALA A 41 -2.52 -1.94 10.57
N LEU A 42 -2.53 -1.13 9.51
CA LEU A 42 -2.27 0.31 9.57
C LEU A 42 -3.42 1.10 10.20
N GLY A 43 -4.64 0.55 10.12
CA GLY A 43 -5.85 1.23 10.56
C GLY A 43 -6.39 2.20 9.50
N PRO A 44 -7.64 2.68 9.71
CA PRO A 44 -8.38 3.45 8.71
C PRO A 44 -7.77 4.83 8.44
N GLU A 45 -7.12 5.43 9.44
CA GLU A 45 -6.53 6.77 9.36
C GLU A 45 -5.37 6.80 8.35
N ARG A 46 -4.33 5.99 8.60
CA ARG A 46 -3.17 5.87 7.71
C ARG A 46 -3.53 5.27 6.35
N THR A 47 -4.49 4.34 6.31
CA THR A 47 -4.97 3.79 5.03
C THR A 47 -5.53 4.88 4.12
N ARG A 48 -6.27 5.85 4.68
CA ARG A 48 -6.87 6.93 3.90
C ARG A 48 -5.84 7.97 3.45
N ASP A 49 -4.87 8.28 4.30
CA ASP A 49 -3.87 9.33 4.03
C ASP A 49 -2.66 8.82 3.23
N GLU A 50 -2.34 7.52 3.30
CA GLU A 50 -1.21 6.91 2.61
C GLU A 50 -1.69 5.96 1.50
N LEU A 51 -2.48 4.94 1.82
CA LEU A 51 -2.82 3.86 0.88
C LEU A 51 -3.75 4.31 -0.26
N ILE A 52 -4.79 5.10 0.06
CA ILE A 52 -5.75 5.61 -0.94
C ILE A 52 -5.07 6.50 -1.99
N PRO A 53 -4.33 7.58 -1.63
CA PRO A 53 -3.67 8.41 -2.62
C PRO A 53 -2.60 7.66 -3.42
N PHE A 54 -1.96 6.63 -2.85
CA PHE A 54 -1.05 5.76 -3.60
C PHE A 54 -1.76 4.84 -4.60
N LEU A 55 -3.01 4.42 -4.34
CA LEU A 55 -3.79 3.57 -5.25
C LEU A 55 -4.53 4.38 -6.34
N ASP A 56 -5.07 5.54 -5.98
CA ASP A 56 -5.82 6.41 -6.89
C ASP A 56 -4.89 7.12 -7.89
N GLY A 57 -3.57 7.14 -7.62
CA GLY A 57 -2.59 7.78 -8.49
C GLY A 57 -2.75 9.30 -8.55
N VAL A 58 -3.56 9.88 -7.66
CA VAL A 58 -3.77 11.31 -7.53
C VAL A 58 -2.81 11.82 -6.46
N PRO A 59 -1.64 12.38 -6.83
CA PRO A 59 -0.86 13.13 -5.86
C PRO A 59 -1.75 14.29 -5.41
N ASN A 60 -1.86 14.48 -4.09
CA ASN A 60 -2.58 15.57 -3.42
C ASN A 60 -1.97 16.96 -3.72
N SER A 61 -1.61 17.26 -4.97
CA SER A 61 -0.91 18.47 -5.41
C SER A 61 -1.80 19.43 -6.23
N CYS A 62 -3.12 19.24 -6.26
CA CYS A 62 -4.03 20.15 -6.95
C CYS A 62 -5.06 20.77 -5.99
N ILE A 63 -4.59 21.44 -4.93
CA ILE A 63 -5.31 22.52 -4.22
C ILE A 63 -4.31 23.65 -3.94
#